data_AF-A0A8J4WC19-F1
#
_entry.id   AF-A0A8J4WC19-F1
#
_cell.length_a   1.000
_cell.length_b   1.000
_cell.length_c   1.000
_cell.angle_alpha   90.00
_cell.angle_beta   90.00
_cell.angle_gamma   90.00
#
_symmetry.space_group_name_H-M   'P 1'
#
loop_
_entity.id
_entity.type
_entity.pdbx_description
1 polymer ?
#
loop_
_entity_poly.entity_id
_entity_poly.type
_entity_poly.pdbx_seq_one_letter_code
_entity_poly.pdbx_strand_id
1 'polypeptide(L)'
;MAQIEESLGYRPAEDEMSELLKVTVERYREIAMFSDELQHYDGMENFEFANKDERSIEEEVTNRLYVKQLLEDPMFTDFEKKVMCLVLEDASNNNTQIAERLNVYPMTINRTLARIRSKIESRKSDVKEEKTKNPSKYEREISVLAQETKERNENLCIEDITELLEDAEAIIAHHQELLTKAKAHRSDFHGQVAQVETAVKLVDGLKTAVVTPEEGLN
;
A
#
# COMPACT_ATOMS: atom_id res chain seq x y z
N MET A 1 57.62 -29.53 -23.36
CA MET A 1 56.86 -30.49 -22.54
C MET A 1 56.99 -31.90 -23.09
N ALA A 2 56.47 -32.19 -24.29
CA ALA A 2 56.50 -33.54 -24.88
C ALA A 2 57.89 -34.24 -24.95
N GLN A 3 58.97 -33.51 -25.28
CA GLN A 3 60.32 -34.10 -25.34
C GLN A 3 60.90 -34.48 -23.96
N ILE A 4 60.47 -33.78 -22.90
CA ILE A 4 60.89 -34.09 -21.51
C ILE A 4 60.09 -35.30 -21.01
N GLU A 5 58.81 -35.38 -21.34
CA GLU A 5 57.95 -36.53 -21.03
C GLU A 5 58.40 -37.80 -21.77
N GLU A 6 58.84 -37.68 -23.02
CA GLU A 6 59.36 -38.80 -23.83
C GLU A 6 60.71 -39.34 -23.32
N SER A 7 61.55 -38.48 -22.72
CA SER A 7 62.83 -38.89 -22.14
C SER A 7 62.70 -39.48 -20.73
N LEU A 8 61.74 -39.02 -19.93
CA LEU A 8 61.50 -39.51 -18.57
C LEU A 8 60.49 -40.65 -18.50
N GLY A 9 59.62 -40.80 -19.51
CA GLY A 9 58.58 -41.82 -19.56
C GLY A 9 57.37 -41.55 -18.64
N TYR A 10 57.37 -40.43 -17.93
CA TYR A 10 56.25 -39.94 -17.10
C TYR A 10 56.17 -38.41 -17.18
N ARG A 11 55.02 -37.85 -16.78
CA ARG A 11 54.84 -36.40 -16.66
C ARG A 11 55.38 -35.93 -15.29
N PRO A 12 56.46 -35.14 -15.24
CA PRO A 12 57.04 -34.67 -13.98
C PRO A 12 56.10 -33.74 -13.21
N ALA A 13 56.23 -33.72 -11.89
CA ALA A 13 55.47 -32.82 -11.03
C ALA A 13 55.88 -31.35 -11.24
N GLU A 14 55.06 -30.39 -10.81
CA GLU A 14 55.33 -28.95 -11.02
C GLU A 14 56.69 -28.51 -10.46
N ASP A 15 57.06 -29.03 -9.29
CA ASP A 15 58.33 -28.72 -8.63
C ASP A 15 59.52 -29.29 -9.43
N GLU A 16 59.43 -30.54 -9.86
CA GLU A 16 60.46 -31.21 -10.68
C GLU A 16 60.62 -30.54 -12.04
N MET A 17 59.50 -30.12 -12.64
CA MET A 17 59.48 -29.42 -13.92
C MET A 17 60.10 -28.03 -13.79
N SER A 18 59.89 -27.35 -12.67
CA SER A 18 60.51 -26.05 -12.38
C SER A 18 62.02 -26.16 -12.27
N GLU A 19 62.52 -27.22 -11.63
CA GLU A 19 63.95 -27.51 -11.50
C GLU A 19 64.59 -27.89 -12.85
N LEU A 20 63.93 -28.77 -13.61
CA LEU A 20 64.39 -29.20 -14.94
C LEU A 20 64.46 -28.03 -15.95
N LEU A 21 63.49 -27.14 -15.90
CA LEU A 21 63.43 -25.95 -16.76
C LEU A 21 64.23 -24.75 -16.22
N LYS A 22 64.71 -24.83 -14.97
CA LYS A 22 65.39 -23.74 -14.24
C LYS A 22 64.55 -22.45 -14.16
N VAL A 23 63.26 -22.61 -13.91
CA VAL A 23 62.28 -21.51 -13.78
C VAL A 23 61.60 -21.63 -12.41
N THR A 24 61.12 -20.53 -11.84
CA THR A 24 60.37 -20.59 -10.58
C THR A 24 59.02 -21.30 -10.76
N VAL A 25 58.54 -21.98 -9.72
CA VAL A 25 57.26 -22.72 -9.74
C VAL A 25 56.10 -21.83 -10.15
N GLU A 26 56.04 -20.59 -9.63
CA GLU A 26 54.99 -19.61 -9.96
C GLU A 26 55.00 -19.26 -11.45
N ARG A 27 56.19 -19.05 -12.02
CA ARG A 27 56.33 -18.72 -13.44
C ARG A 27 56.01 -19.90 -14.35
N TYR A 28 56.34 -21.12 -13.92
CA TYR A 28 55.90 -22.33 -14.60
C TYR A 28 54.38 -22.45 -14.60
N ARG A 29 53.70 -22.21 -13.47
CA ARG A 29 52.23 -22.22 -13.37
C ARG A 29 51.57 -21.18 -14.28
N GLU A 30 52.07 -19.96 -14.29
CA GLU A 30 51.58 -18.91 -15.20
C GLU A 30 51.66 -19.38 -16.65
N ILE A 31 52.84 -19.85 -17.07
CA ILE A 31 53.07 -20.31 -18.44
C ILE A 31 52.20 -21.54 -18.76
N ALA A 32 52.04 -22.46 -17.82
CA ALA A 32 51.22 -23.65 -17.98
C ALA A 32 49.73 -23.29 -18.16
N MET A 33 49.20 -22.35 -17.38
CA MET A 33 47.83 -21.83 -17.51
C MET A 33 47.58 -21.25 -18.90
N PHE A 34 48.48 -20.41 -19.40
CA PHE A 34 48.36 -19.85 -20.75
C PHE A 34 48.55 -20.90 -21.85
N SER A 35 49.38 -21.93 -21.62
CA SER A 35 49.59 -22.99 -22.60
C SER A 35 48.41 -23.95 -22.71
N ASP A 36 47.74 -24.24 -21.58
CA ASP A 36 46.53 -25.07 -21.54
C ASP A 36 45.34 -24.32 -22.14
N GLU A 37 45.20 -23.02 -21.85
CA GLU A 37 44.16 -22.18 -22.46
C GLU A 37 44.28 -22.10 -23.99
N LEU A 38 45.50 -22.09 -24.55
CA LEU A 38 45.69 -22.05 -26.01
C LEU A 38 45.29 -23.35 -26.72
N GLN A 39 45.37 -24.51 -26.07
CA GLN A 39 45.02 -25.81 -26.66
C GLN A 39 43.52 -26.15 -26.54
N HIS A 40 42.77 -25.42 -25.71
CA HIS A 40 41.33 -25.65 -25.51
C HIS A 40 40.43 -24.84 -26.48
N TYR A 41 41.00 -24.05 -27.38
CA TYR A 41 40.20 -23.30 -28.37
C TYR A 41 39.62 -24.18 -29.48
N ASP A 42 40.19 -25.35 -29.78
CA ASP A 42 39.67 -26.27 -30.83
C ASP A 42 38.54 -27.20 -30.32
N GLY A 43 38.27 -27.25 -29.01
CA GLY A 43 37.28 -28.15 -28.40
C GLY A 43 35.95 -27.50 -28.02
N MET A 44 35.81 -26.18 -28.15
CA MET A 44 34.64 -25.41 -27.71
C MET A 44 33.73 -24.98 -28.87
N GLU A 45 33.40 -25.88 -29.79
CA GLU A 45 32.44 -25.56 -30.87
C GLU A 45 30.98 -25.39 -30.39
N ASN A 46 30.65 -25.66 -29.12
CA ASN A 46 29.26 -25.62 -28.61
C ASN A 46 29.06 -24.86 -27.28
N PHE A 47 29.99 -24.01 -26.86
CA PHE A 47 29.69 -23.04 -25.82
C PHE A 47 29.51 -21.68 -26.49
N GLU A 48 28.25 -21.29 -26.72
CA GLU A 48 27.90 -19.88 -26.81
C GLU A 48 28.50 -19.20 -25.58
N PHE A 49 29.57 -18.43 -25.79
CA PHE A 49 29.96 -17.42 -24.84
C PHE A 49 28.77 -16.46 -24.76
N ALA A 50 27.87 -16.69 -23.82
CA ALA A 50 26.80 -15.76 -23.53
C ALA A 50 27.48 -14.43 -23.23
N ASN A 51 27.39 -13.50 -24.19
CA ASN A 51 27.84 -12.14 -24.03
C ASN A 51 27.12 -11.61 -22.78
N LYS A 52 27.84 -11.50 -21.65
CA LYS A 52 27.29 -10.94 -20.41
C LYS A 52 26.78 -9.50 -20.60
N ASP A 53 27.16 -8.86 -21.70
CA ASP A 53 26.78 -7.49 -22.05
C ASP A 53 25.52 -7.40 -22.93
N GLU A 54 25.01 -8.51 -23.48
CA GLU A 54 23.71 -8.52 -24.15
C GLU A 54 22.61 -8.55 -23.10
N ARG A 55 22.23 -7.37 -22.61
CA ARG A 55 20.99 -7.20 -21.87
C ARG A 55 19.87 -7.76 -22.74
N SER A 56 19.17 -8.78 -22.23
CA SER A 56 18.07 -9.40 -22.94
C SER A 56 17.07 -8.33 -23.36
N ILE A 57 16.77 -8.23 -24.66
CA ILE A 57 15.81 -7.28 -25.22
C ILE A 57 14.44 -7.44 -24.52
N GLU A 58 14.13 -8.66 -24.08
CA GLU A 58 12.91 -8.99 -23.33
C GLU A 58 12.88 -8.31 -21.95
N GLU A 59 14.02 -8.27 -21.25
CA GLU A 59 14.16 -7.56 -19.97
C GLU A 59 14.01 -6.04 -20.15
N GLU A 60 14.54 -5.47 -21.22
CA GLU A 60 14.39 -4.03 -21.49
C GLU A 60 12.94 -3.66 -21.83
N VAL A 61 12.26 -4.47 -22.64
CA VAL A 61 10.85 -4.27 -23.01
C VAL A 61 9.92 -4.41 -21.80
N THR A 62 10.13 -5.43 -20.96
CA THR A 62 9.33 -5.65 -19.74
C THR A 62 9.56 -4.54 -18.72
N ASN A 63 10.80 -4.10 -18.52
CA ASN A 63 11.12 -2.95 -17.66
C ASN A 63 10.45 -1.67 -18.17
N ARG A 64 10.45 -1.42 -19.48
CA ARG A 64 9.80 -0.25 -20.07
C ARG A 64 8.28 -0.29 -19.91
N LEU A 65 7.66 -1.46 -20.03
CA LEU A 65 6.22 -1.63 -19.82
C LEU A 65 5.84 -1.38 -18.35
N TYR A 66 6.61 -1.95 -17.42
CA TYR A 66 6.42 -1.77 -15.97
C TYR A 66 6.55 -0.29 -15.56
N VAL A 67 7.54 0.41 -16.10
CA VAL A 67 7.76 1.84 -15.84
C VAL A 67 6.59 2.69 -16.36
N LYS A 68 6.05 2.39 -17.54
CA LYS A 68 4.88 3.10 -18.08
C LYS A 68 3.65 2.91 -17.19
N GLN A 69 3.38 1.69 -16.76
CA GLN A 69 2.30 1.41 -15.81
C GLN A 69 2.48 2.16 -14.49
N LEU A 70 3.72 2.24 -14.00
CA LEU A 70 4.04 2.97 -12.76
C LEU A 70 3.82 4.49 -12.89
N LEU A 71 3.99 5.07 -14.08
CA LEU A 71 3.70 6.48 -14.33
C LEU A 71 2.19 6.77 -14.44
N GLU A 72 1.41 5.79 -14.88
CA GLU A 72 -0.05 5.89 -14.99
C GLU A 72 -0.76 5.71 -13.64
N ASP A 73 -0.13 4.99 -12.70
CA ASP A 73 -0.71 4.71 -11.38
C ASP A 73 -1.13 6.00 -10.61
N PRO A 74 -2.33 6.02 -9.98
CA PRO A 74 -2.80 7.16 -9.18
C PRO A 74 -2.05 7.32 -7.84
N MET A 75 -1.16 6.38 -7.51
CA MET A 75 -0.34 6.38 -6.30
C MET A 75 0.64 7.55 -6.22
N PHE A 76 1.07 8.07 -7.36
CA PHE A 76 2.06 9.14 -7.46
C PHE A 76 1.39 10.48 -7.75
N THR A 77 1.85 11.52 -7.07
CA THR A 77 1.42 12.90 -7.34
C THR A 77 2.00 13.39 -8.67
N ASP A 78 1.34 14.32 -9.36
CA ASP A 78 1.82 14.88 -10.63
C ASP A 78 3.27 15.41 -10.58
N PHE A 79 3.67 15.94 -9.41
CA PHE A 79 5.06 16.35 -9.18
C PHE A 79 6.02 15.16 -9.15
N GLU A 80 5.64 14.07 -8.47
CA GLU A 80 6.44 12.84 -8.41
C GLU A 80 6.56 12.21 -9.80
N LYS A 81 5.47 12.19 -10.57
CA LYS A 81 5.46 11.72 -11.97
C LYS A 81 6.41 12.53 -12.84
N LYS A 82 6.40 13.86 -12.73
CA LYS A 82 7.34 14.74 -13.46
C LYS A 82 8.80 14.46 -13.09
N VAL A 83 9.09 14.26 -11.80
CA VAL A 83 10.44 13.87 -11.35
C VAL A 83 10.84 12.52 -11.94
N MET A 84 9.94 11.53 -11.95
CA MET A 84 10.22 10.21 -12.54
C MET A 84 10.46 10.28 -14.05
N CYS A 85 9.68 11.06 -14.80
CA CYS A 85 9.91 11.27 -16.23
C CYS A 85 11.29 11.89 -16.50
N LEU A 86 11.70 12.90 -15.74
CA LEU A 86 13.00 13.56 -15.92
C LEU A 86 14.21 12.66 -15.58
N VAL A 87 14.00 11.68 -14.71
CA VAL A 87 15.00 10.63 -14.40
C VAL A 87 15.07 9.58 -15.53
N LEU A 88 13.95 9.30 -16.19
CA LEU A 88 13.86 8.33 -17.29
C LEU A 88 14.36 8.88 -18.63
N GLU A 89 14.16 10.18 -18.87
CA GLU A 89 14.56 10.83 -20.12
C GLU A 89 16.08 10.87 -20.30
N ASP A 90 16.83 11.21 -19.24
CA ASP A 90 18.30 11.15 -19.28
C ASP A 90 18.84 10.43 -18.04
N ALA A 91 19.39 9.22 -18.24
CA ALA A 91 20.04 8.43 -17.18
C ALA A 91 21.30 9.13 -16.59
N SER A 92 21.81 10.18 -17.24
CA SER A 92 22.94 11.00 -16.79
C SER A 92 22.53 12.24 -15.99
N ASN A 93 21.24 12.51 -15.80
CA ASN A 93 20.80 13.70 -15.09
C ASN A 93 21.11 13.58 -13.60
N ASN A 94 21.96 14.48 -13.11
CA ASN A 94 22.20 14.64 -11.68
C ASN A 94 20.98 15.27 -10.99
N ASN A 95 20.75 14.93 -9.72
CA ASN A 95 19.62 15.45 -8.95
C ASN A 95 19.57 16.99 -8.90
N THR A 96 20.72 17.66 -9.00
CA THR A 96 20.83 19.12 -9.07
C THR A 96 20.28 19.68 -10.40
N GLN A 97 20.52 19.01 -11.53
CA GLN A 97 20.03 19.43 -12.85
C GLN A 97 18.51 19.26 -12.95
N ILE A 98 17.98 18.19 -12.34
CA ILE A 98 16.54 17.97 -12.22
C ILE A 98 15.91 19.08 -11.37
N ALA A 99 16.59 19.47 -10.29
CA ALA A 99 16.13 20.53 -9.40
C ALA A 99 16.10 21.91 -10.11
N GLU A 100 17.11 22.20 -10.94
CA GLU A 100 17.15 23.40 -11.78
C GLU A 100 16.02 23.41 -12.81
N ARG A 101 15.77 22.30 -13.54
CA ARG A 101 14.67 22.21 -14.52
C ARG A 101 13.29 22.39 -13.88
N LEU A 102 13.11 21.93 -12.64
CA LEU A 102 11.86 22.02 -11.90
C LEU A 102 11.77 23.28 -11.01
N ASN A 103 12.78 24.16 -11.01
CA ASN A 103 12.88 25.35 -10.17
C ASN A 103 12.64 25.07 -8.67
N VAL A 104 13.24 23.99 -8.16
CA VAL A 104 13.15 23.58 -6.75
C VAL A 104 14.54 23.35 -6.16
N TYR A 105 14.64 23.35 -4.83
CA TYR A 105 15.89 23.02 -4.16
C TYR A 105 16.27 21.53 -4.38
N PRO A 106 17.56 21.20 -4.56
CA PRO A 106 18.03 19.82 -4.76
C PRO A 106 17.58 18.83 -3.67
N MET A 107 17.48 19.32 -2.43
CA MET A 107 17.01 18.53 -1.30
C MET A 107 15.55 18.08 -1.47
N THR A 108 14.73 18.87 -2.14
CA THR A 108 13.33 18.52 -2.46
C THR A 108 13.29 17.33 -3.39
N ILE A 109 14.16 17.28 -4.41
CA ILE A 109 14.26 16.15 -5.34
C ILE A 109 14.69 14.88 -4.59
N ASN A 110 15.74 14.95 -3.77
CA ASN A 110 16.19 13.83 -2.96
C ASN A 110 15.08 13.28 -2.06
N ARG A 111 14.33 14.17 -1.41
CA ARG A 111 13.20 13.79 -0.55
C ARG A 111 12.05 13.17 -1.35
N THR A 112 11.75 13.69 -2.53
CA THR A 112 10.72 13.09 -3.40
C THR A 112 11.11 11.73 -3.94
N LEU A 113 12.38 11.52 -4.34
CA LEU A 113 12.87 10.21 -4.76
C LEU A 113 12.84 9.20 -3.62
N ALA A 114 13.22 9.60 -2.40
CA ALA A 114 13.09 8.75 -1.22
C ALA A 114 11.62 8.36 -0.96
N ARG A 115 10.68 9.32 -1.07
CA ARG A 115 9.24 9.08 -0.91
C ARG A 115 8.69 8.13 -1.98
N ILE A 116 9.11 8.30 -3.23
CA ILE A 116 8.75 7.40 -4.34
C ILE A 116 9.24 5.97 -4.07
N ARG A 117 10.49 5.81 -3.61
CA ARG A 117 11.04 4.50 -3.24
C ARG A 117 10.23 3.85 -2.11
N SER A 118 9.92 4.58 -1.04
CA SER A 118 9.12 4.05 0.06
C SER A 118 7.72 3.62 -0.38
N LYS A 119 7.07 4.38 -1.29
CA LYS A 119 5.78 3.99 -1.89
C LYS A 119 5.87 2.69 -2.69
N ILE A 120 6.92 2.52 -3.50
CA ILE A 120 7.12 1.28 -4.27
C ILE A 120 7.42 0.10 -3.35
N GLU A 121 8.18 0.33 -2.28
CA GLU A 121 8.56 -0.71 -1.32
C GLU A 121 7.36 -1.17 -0.47
N SER A 122 6.49 -0.25 -0.03
CA SER A 122 5.27 -0.61 0.69
C SER A 122 4.33 -1.46 -0.18
N ARG A 123 4.19 -1.14 -1.46
CA ARG A 123 3.42 -1.98 -2.40
C ARG A 123 4.00 -3.39 -2.52
N LYS A 124 5.33 -3.53 -2.45
CA LYS A 124 6.00 -4.84 -2.48
C LYS A 124 5.82 -5.61 -1.18
N SER A 125 5.75 -4.94 -0.02
CA SER A 125 5.45 -5.61 1.25
C SER A 125 4.00 -6.09 1.30
N ASP A 126 3.04 -5.31 0.82
CA ASP A 126 1.62 -5.73 0.80
C ASP A 126 1.41 -7.00 -0.04
N VAL A 127 2.07 -7.08 -1.20
CA VAL A 127 2.05 -8.28 -2.06
C VAL A 127 2.83 -9.45 -1.45
N LYS A 128 3.84 -9.19 -0.63
CA LYS A 128 4.58 -10.26 0.07
C LYS A 128 3.79 -10.79 1.27
N GLU A 129 3.11 -9.94 2.03
CA GLU A 129 2.26 -10.34 3.16
C GLU A 129 1.08 -11.21 2.70
N GLU A 130 0.48 -10.92 1.56
CA GLU A 130 -0.54 -11.81 0.95
C GLU A 130 0.03 -13.17 0.53
N LYS A 131 1.26 -13.21 -0.02
CA LYS A 131 1.90 -14.45 -0.49
C LYS A 131 2.51 -15.31 0.62
N THR A 132 2.72 -14.75 1.82
CA THR A 132 3.22 -15.50 3.00
C THR A 132 2.11 -16.08 3.87
N LYS A 133 0.87 -16.15 3.40
CA LYS A 133 -0.10 -17.08 3.98
C LYS A 133 0.24 -18.49 3.51
N ASN A 134 1.19 -19.13 4.19
CA ASN A 134 1.33 -20.58 4.09
C ASN A 134 -0.05 -21.18 4.41
N PRO A 135 -0.69 -21.91 3.48
CA PRO A 135 -2.02 -22.46 3.73
C PRO A 135 -1.92 -23.38 4.94
N SER A 136 -2.71 -23.06 5.98
CA SER A 136 -2.75 -23.86 7.19
C SER A 136 -3.22 -25.25 6.83
N LYS A 137 -2.65 -26.29 7.45
CA LYS A 137 -3.12 -27.67 7.29
C LYS A 137 -4.63 -27.80 7.56
N TYR A 138 -5.18 -26.89 8.37
CA TYR A 138 -6.57 -26.85 8.79
C TYR A 138 -7.44 -25.84 8.05
N GLU A 139 -7.02 -25.35 6.88
CA GLU A 139 -7.74 -24.29 6.16
C GLU A 139 -9.18 -24.68 5.81
N ARG A 140 -9.43 -25.97 5.56
CA ARG A 140 -10.78 -26.50 5.33
C ARG A 140 -11.62 -26.48 6.61
N GLU A 141 -11.09 -26.96 7.72
CA GLU A 141 -11.79 -26.95 9.01
C GLU A 141 -12.04 -25.52 9.50
N ILE A 142 -11.08 -24.60 9.30
CA ILE A 142 -11.23 -23.18 9.62
C ILE A 142 -12.33 -22.56 8.77
N SER A 143 -12.40 -22.89 7.48
CA SER A 143 -13.45 -22.38 6.58
C SER A 143 -14.84 -22.89 6.98
N VAL A 144 -14.95 -24.18 7.35
CA VAL A 144 -16.21 -24.76 7.83
C VAL A 144 -16.65 -24.12 9.14
N LEU A 145 -15.72 -23.94 10.10
CA LEU A 145 -16.01 -23.25 11.37
C LEU A 145 -16.36 -21.77 11.17
N ALA A 146 -15.70 -21.07 10.24
CA ALA A 146 -16.01 -19.68 9.92
C ALA A 146 -17.40 -19.54 9.28
N GLN A 147 -17.77 -20.49 8.41
CA GLN A 147 -19.12 -20.53 7.83
C GLN A 147 -20.16 -20.85 8.89
N GLU A 148 -19.92 -21.83 9.76
CA GLU A 148 -20.85 -22.19 10.84
C GLU A 148 -21.02 -21.05 11.85
N THR A 149 -19.96 -20.35 12.23
CA THR A 149 -20.05 -19.18 13.13
C THR A 149 -20.79 -18.00 12.49
N LYS A 150 -20.64 -17.81 11.17
CA LYS A 150 -21.42 -16.83 10.39
C LYS A 150 -22.90 -17.20 10.32
N GLU A 151 -23.23 -18.45 10.01
CA GLU A 151 -24.63 -18.93 9.96
C GLU A 151 -25.33 -18.85 11.32
N ARG A 152 -24.57 -19.01 12.42
CA ARG A 152 -25.08 -18.89 13.78
C ARG A 152 -25.15 -17.45 14.30
N ASN A 153 -24.68 -16.46 13.55
CA ASN A 153 -24.56 -15.06 13.98
C ASN A 153 -23.86 -14.92 15.36
N GLU A 154 -22.89 -15.79 15.67
CA GLU A 154 -22.17 -15.73 16.95
C GLU A 154 -21.26 -14.49 17.01
N ASN A 155 -20.72 -14.06 15.87
CA ASN A 155 -19.98 -12.82 15.70
C ASN A 155 -20.63 -12.03 14.57
N LEU A 156 -21.23 -10.88 14.90
CA LEU A 156 -21.73 -9.95 13.88
C LEU A 156 -20.55 -9.42 13.07
N CYS A 157 -20.65 -9.46 11.73
CA CYS A 157 -19.68 -8.79 10.88
C CYS A 157 -19.80 -7.27 11.06
N ILE A 158 -18.72 -6.52 10.76
CA ILE A 158 -18.72 -5.05 10.93
C ILE A 158 -19.84 -4.43 10.07
N GLU A 159 -20.10 -5.00 8.90
CA GLU A 159 -21.17 -4.62 7.99
C GLU A 159 -22.56 -4.78 8.63
N ASP A 160 -22.80 -5.91 9.31
CA ASP A 160 -24.07 -6.17 10.00
C ASP A 160 -24.27 -5.22 11.19
N ILE A 161 -23.17 -4.88 11.90
CA ILE A 161 -23.19 -3.90 13.00
C ILE A 161 -23.51 -2.50 12.45
N THR A 162 -22.95 -2.12 11.32
CA THR A 162 -23.24 -0.81 10.71
C THR A 162 -24.69 -0.68 10.26
N GLU A 163 -25.26 -1.72 9.64
CA GLU A 163 -26.67 -1.72 9.23
C GLU A 163 -27.60 -1.60 10.44
N LEU A 164 -27.33 -2.35 11.51
CA LEU A 164 -28.09 -2.25 12.77
C LEU A 164 -27.99 -0.87 13.43
N LEU A 165 -26.82 -0.21 13.35
CA LEU A 165 -26.63 1.13 13.88
C LEU A 165 -27.39 2.18 13.07
N GLU A 166 -27.41 2.07 11.74
CA GLU A 166 -28.19 2.96 10.86
C GLU A 166 -29.70 2.83 11.15
N ASP A 167 -30.20 1.60 11.29
CA ASP A 167 -31.60 1.35 11.67
C ASP A 167 -31.92 1.92 13.06
N ALA A 168 -31.01 1.78 14.02
CA ALA A 168 -31.18 2.35 15.35
C ALA A 168 -31.22 3.89 15.31
N GLU A 169 -30.37 4.53 14.51
CA GLU A 169 -30.38 5.98 14.30
C GLU A 169 -31.71 6.46 13.69
N ALA A 170 -32.23 5.74 12.69
CA ALA A 170 -33.53 6.05 12.08
C ALA A 170 -34.69 5.93 13.09
N ILE A 171 -34.69 4.89 13.93
CA ILE A 171 -35.69 4.70 14.99
C ILE A 171 -35.61 5.82 16.04
N ILE A 172 -34.40 6.21 16.43
CA ILE A 172 -34.17 7.30 17.39
C ILE A 172 -34.66 8.63 16.80
N ALA A 173 -34.36 8.92 15.53
CA ALA A 173 -34.83 10.13 14.85
C ALA A 173 -36.37 10.19 14.80
N HIS A 174 -37.02 9.08 14.43
CA HIS A 174 -38.49 9.00 14.43
C HIS A 174 -39.07 9.21 15.84
N HIS A 175 -38.47 8.62 16.89
CA HIS A 175 -38.93 8.84 18.26
C HIS A 175 -38.75 10.30 18.71
N GLN A 176 -37.65 10.95 18.33
CA GLN A 176 -37.42 12.35 18.62
C GLN A 176 -38.48 13.24 17.95
N GLU A 177 -38.87 12.94 16.71
CA GLU A 177 -39.94 13.65 16.00
C GLU A 177 -41.31 13.47 16.68
N LEU A 178 -41.64 12.26 17.14
CA LEU A 178 -42.86 12.03 17.91
C LEU A 178 -42.87 12.82 19.22
N LEU A 179 -41.72 12.87 19.92
CA LEU A 179 -41.59 13.61 21.17
C LEU A 179 -41.71 15.13 20.95
N THR A 180 -41.20 15.68 19.85
CA THR A 180 -41.36 17.11 19.54
C THR A 180 -42.81 17.45 19.21
N LYS A 181 -43.48 16.61 18.40
CA LYS A 181 -44.92 16.75 18.12
C LYS A 181 -45.76 16.68 19.40
N ALA A 182 -45.50 15.73 20.29
CA ALA A 182 -46.20 15.61 21.56
C ALA A 182 -45.97 16.82 22.49
N LYS A 183 -44.74 17.36 22.54
CA LYS A 183 -44.42 18.57 23.30
C LYS A 183 -45.17 19.80 22.77
N ALA A 184 -45.22 19.98 21.45
CA ALA A 184 -45.97 21.07 20.82
C ALA A 184 -47.46 20.98 21.18
N HIS A 185 -48.07 19.80 21.02
CA HIS A 185 -49.47 19.57 21.32
C HIS A 185 -49.81 19.82 22.81
N ARG A 186 -48.88 19.50 23.73
CA ARG A 186 -49.03 19.81 25.16
C ARG A 186 -48.95 21.30 25.44
N SER A 187 -48.07 22.04 24.76
CA SER A 187 -47.97 23.49 24.88
C SER A 187 -49.25 24.19 24.42
N ASP A 188 -49.79 23.77 23.28
CA ASP A 188 -51.03 24.33 22.74
C ASP A 188 -52.22 24.06 23.67
N PHE A 189 -52.32 22.84 24.20
CA PHE A 189 -53.35 22.50 25.19
C PHE A 189 -53.22 23.34 26.46
N HIS A 190 -52.00 23.55 26.96
CA HIS A 190 -51.79 24.41 28.13
C HIS A 190 -52.21 25.86 27.86
N GLY A 191 -51.93 26.39 26.67
CA GLY A 191 -52.40 27.71 26.23
C GLY A 191 -53.93 27.81 26.20
N GLN A 192 -54.61 26.77 25.69
CA GLN A 192 -56.08 26.72 25.70
C GLN A 192 -56.65 26.70 27.11
N VAL A 193 -56.08 25.91 28.03
CA VAL A 193 -56.51 25.88 29.43
C VAL A 193 -56.35 27.25 30.09
N ALA A 194 -55.22 27.94 29.88
CA ALA A 194 -55.00 29.28 30.43
C ALA A 194 -56.02 30.31 29.91
N GLN A 195 -56.43 30.21 28.64
CA GLN A 195 -57.49 31.06 28.09
C GLN A 195 -58.84 30.80 28.76
N VAL A 196 -59.20 29.52 28.96
CA VAL A 196 -60.44 29.13 29.65
C VAL A 196 -60.43 29.61 31.11
N GLU A 197 -59.34 29.43 31.85
CA GLU A 197 -59.21 29.93 33.22
C GLU A 197 -59.38 31.45 33.31
N THR A 198 -58.83 32.19 32.34
CA THR A 198 -58.97 33.64 32.26
C THR A 198 -60.42 34.04 31.99
N ALA A 199 -61.11 33.34 31.08
CA ALA A 199 -62.52 33.57 30.79
C ALA A 199 -63.42 33.27 32.00
N VAL A 200 -63.16 32.18 32.73
CA VAL A 200 -63.89 31.84 33.97
C VAL A 200 -63.73 32.95 35.01
N LYS A 201 -62.50 33.43 35.25
CA LYS A 201 -62.25 34.56 36.17
C LYS A 201 -62.99 35.83 35.78
N LEU A 202 -63.07 36.14 34.49
CA LEU A 202 -63.84 37.29 33.98
C LEU A 202 -65.35 37.13 34.22
N VAL A 203 -65.90 35.93 33.96
CA VAL A 203 -67.32 35.63 34.21
C VAL A 203 -67.66 35.70 35.70
N ASP A 204 -66.80 35.16 36.57
CA ASP A 204 -67.00 35.23 38.02
C ASP A 204 -66.92 36.69 38.51
N GLY A 205 -65.98 37.48 37.99
CA GLY A 205 -65.90 38.92 38.27
C GLY A 205 -67.15 39.69 37.86
N LEU A 206 -67.72 39.37 36.69
CA LEU A 206 -68.98 39.95 36.22
C LEU A 206 -70.17 39.52 37.10
N LYS A 207 -70.25 38.25 37.51
CA LYS A 207 -71.27 37.79 38.45
C LYS A 207 -71.19 38.53 39.79
N THR A 208 -69.99 38.75 40.32
CA THR A 208 -69.82 39.54 41.55
C THR A 208 -70.22 40.99 41.39
N ALA A 209 -70.00 41.60 40.22
CA ALA A 209 -70.41 42.98 39.94
C ALA A 209 -71.92 43.15 39.70
N VAL A 210 -72.59 42.13 39.12
CA VAL A 210 -74.04 42.12 38.87
C VAL A 210 -74.86 41.85 40.15
N VAL A 211 -74.25 41.24 41.18
CA VAL A 211 -74.90 41.04 42.49
C VAL A 211 -74.86 42.31 43.37
N THR A 212 -74.08 43.33 42.99
CA THR A 212 -73.98 44.61 43.71
C THR A 212 -74.57 45.84 42.98
N PRO A 213 -75.85 45.84 42.55
CA PRO A 213 -76.51 47.12 42.25
C PRO A 213 -77.82 47.39 43.01
N GLU A 214 -78.09 46.77 44.17
CA GLU A 214 -79.29 47.09 44.98
C GLU A 214 -79.07 47.46 46.45
N GLU A 215 -77.86 47.89 46.84
CA GLU A 215 -77.67 48.56 48.14
C GLU A 215 -77.05 49.94 47.92
N GLY A 216 -77.90 50.93 47.66
CA GLY A 216 -77.43 52.31 47.53
C GLY A 216 -78.46 53.39 47.21
N LEU A 217 -79.76 53.09 47.13
CA LEU A 217 -80.82 54.09 46.99
C LEU A 217 -82.06 53.63 47.78
N ASN A 218 -82.05 53.88 49.09
CA ASN A 218 -83.16 54.39 49.91
C ASN A 218 -82.72 54.47 51.39
#